data_AF-A0A8J7U906-F1
#
_entry.id   AF-A0A8J7U906-F1
#
_cell.length_a   1.000
_cell.length_b   1.000
_cell.length_c   1.000
_cell.angle_alpha   90.00
_cell.angle_beta   90.00
_cell.angle_gamma   90.00
#
_symmetry.space_group_name_H-M   'P 1'
#
loop_
_entity.id
_entity.type
_entity.pdbx_description
1 polymer ?
#
loop_
_entity_poly.entity_id
_entity_poly.type
_entity_poly.pdbx_seq_one_letter_code
_entity_poly.pdbx_strand_id
1 'polypeptide(L)'
;MIKIQDTIRIAIVGCGGMASYHLEEYREIKRKGIVNFEIAAVCDVVEEKMKNFSKKIEEFQGTKPMEISDSSKLLEIKDIEDLKIENYQSEINEKLGVK
;
A
#
# COMPACT_ATOMS: atom_id res chain seq x y z
N MET A 1 -10.35 -7.05 16.06
CA MET A 1 -10.73 -5.62 16.09
C MET A 1 -9.45 -4.79 16.08
N ILE A 2 -9.14 -4.13 14.96
CA ILE A 2 -8.07 -3.13 14.88
C ILE A 2 -8.53 -1.95 15.74
N LYS A 3 -7.74 -1.52 16.73
CA LYS A 3 -8.10 -0.35 17.53
C LYS A 3 -7.89 0.88 16.66
N ILE A 4 -8.73 1.91 16.84
CA ILE A 4 -8.64 3.24 16.20
C ILE A 4 -7.26 3.93 16.37
N GLN A 5 -6.37 3.35 17.20
CA GLN A 5 -5.03 3.84 17.50
C GLN A 5 -3.92 3.15 16.69
N ASP A 6 -4.21 2.09 15.96
CA ASP A 6 -3.21 1.32 15.21
C ASP A 6 -3.00 1.95 13.82
N THR A 7 -1.77 2.33 13.49
CA THR A 7 -1.41 2.82 12.15
C THR A 7 -1.41 1.65 11.17
N ILE A 8 -2.25 1.72 10.13
CA ILE A 8 -2.23 0.75 9.04
C ILE A 8 -0.96 0.96 8.21
N ARG A 9 -0.16 -0.09 8.03
CA ARG A 9 1.02 -0.04 7.15
C ARG A 9 0.69 -0.66 5.80
N ILE A 10 0.84 0.12 4.75
CA ILE A 10 0.50 -0.27 3.38
C ILE A 10 1.78 -0.55 2.60
N ALA A 11 1.80 -1.62 1.83
CA ALA A 11 2.79 -1.86 0.77
C ALA A 11 2.10 -1.76 -0.59
N ILE A 12 2.72 -1.05 -1.54
CA ILE A 12 2.20 -0.93 -2.91
C ILE A 12 3.06 -1.76 -3.85
N VAL A 13 2.45 -2.72 -4.55
CA VAL A 13 3.13 -3.53 -5.58
C VAL A 13 2.71 -3.04 -6.97
N GLY A 14 3.69 -2.65 -7.77
CA GLY A 14 3.52 -1.97 -9.05
C GLY A 14 3.47 -0.45 -8.87
N CYS A 15 4.40 0.27 -9.49
CA CYS A 15 4.57 1.73 -9.38
C CYS A 15 4.14 2.46 -10.68
N GLY A 16 3.04 1.98 -11.29
CA GLY A 16 2.51 2.47 -12.56
C GLY A 16 1.43 3.55 -12.42
N GLY A 17 0.63 3.73 -13.49
CA GLY A 17 -0.45 4.72 -13.55
C GLY A 17 -1.52 4.51 -12.47
N MET A 18 -1.93 3.27 -12.22
CA MET A 18 -2.92 2.94 -11.18
C MET A 18 -2.42 3.27 -9.77
N ALA A 19 -1.15 2.97 -9.48
CA ALA A 19 -0.55 3.33 -8.20
C ALA A 19 -0.50 4.85 -7.98
N SER A 20 -0.24 5.60 -9.05
CA SER A 20 -0.30 7.07 -9.01
C SER A 20 -1.71 7.59 -8.77
N TYR A 21 -2.74 6.97 -9.36
CA TYR A 21 -4.13 7.33 -9.09
C TYR A 21 -4.51 7.06 -7.62
N HIS A 22 -4.17 5.88 -7.10
CA HIS A 22 -4.41 5.53 -5.69
C HIS A 22 -3.68 6.46 -4.73
N LEU A 23 -2.48 6.94 -5.06
CA LEU A 23 -1.77 7.90 -4.22
C LEU A 23 -2.59 9.19 -4.00
N GLU A 24 -3.30 9.67 -5.02
CA GLU A 24 -4.17 10.85 -4.89
C GLU A 24 -5.41 10.56 -4.03
N GLU A 25 -5.97 9.35 -4.10
CA GLU A 25 -7.05 8.92 -3.19
C GLU A 25 -6.56 8.81 -1.75
N TYR A 26 -5.36 8.27 -1.52
CA TYR A 26 -4.72 8.22 -0.21
C TYR A 26 -4.49 9.62 0.37
N ARG A 27 -4.12 10.61 -0.46
CA ARG A 27 -4.05 12.02 -0.04
C ARG A 27 -5.39 12.50 0.51
N GLU A 28 -6.48 12.20 -0.18
CA GLU A 28 -7.82 12.61 0.26
C GLU A 28 -8.25 11.92 1.56
N ILE A 29 -7.93 10.63 1.73
CA ILE A 29 -8.20 9.90 2.97
C ILE A 29 -7.43 10.53 4.14
N LYS A 30 -6.12 10.81 3.96
CA LYS A 30 -5.29 11.50 4.96
C LYS A 30 -5.83 12.89 5.28
N ARG A 31 -6.25 13.66 4.25
CA ARG A 31 -6.82 15.00 4.42
C ARG A 31 -8.10 14.99 5.25
N LYS A 32 -8.94 13.96 5.09
CA LYS A 32 -10.18 13.80 5.86
C LYS A 32 -9.95 13.26 7.27
N GLY A 33 -8.77 12.73 7.58
CA GLY A 33 -8.43 12.22 8.91
C GLY A 33 -9.26 11.01 9.37
N ILE A 34 -9.82 10.25 8.42
CA ILE A 34 -10.76 9.14 8.71
C ILE A 34 -10.03 7.94 9.31
N VAL A 35 -8.80 7.69 8.85
CA VAL A 35 -7.99 6.54 9.25
C VAL A 35 -6.52 6.94 9.27
N ASN A 36 -5.76 6.39 10.23
CA ASN A 36 -4.33 6.60 10.32
C ASN A 36 -3.59 5.48 9.57
N PHE A 37 -2.75 5.86 8.61
CA PHE A 37 -1.96 4.93 7.82
C PHE A 37 -0.64 5.53 7.35
N GLU A 38 0.27 4.65 6.95
CA GLU A 38 1.57 4.95 6.34
C GLU A 38 1.79 4.01 5.16
N ILE A 39 2.27 4.54 4.03
CA ILE A 39 2.79 3.69 2.95
C ILE A 39 4.23 3.35 3.33
N ALA A 40 4.43 2.14 3.82
CA ALA A 40 5.69 1.69 4.42
C ALA A 40 6.65 1.07 3.38
N ALA A 41 6.12 0.58 2.26
CA ALA A 41 6.93 -0.04 1.21
C ALA A 41 6.33 0.15 -0.19
N VAL A 42 7.20 0.13 -1.20
CA VAL A 42 6.83 0.08 -2.62
C VAL A 42 7.65 -0.96 -3.37
N CYS A 43 7.03 -1.56 -4.39
CA CYS A 43 7.67 -2.52 -5.27
C CYS A 43 7.45 -2.19 -6.72
N ASP A 44 8.51 -2.27 -7.52
CA ASP A 44 8.39 -2.43 -8.96
C ASP A 44 9.65 -3.13 -9.47
N VAL A 45 9.49 -4.01 -10.46
CA VAL A 45 10.62 -4.64 -11.15
C VAL A 45 11.43 -3.61 -11.96
N VAL A 46 10.79 -2.50 -12.34
CA VAL A 46 11.45 -1.35 -12.99
C VAL A 46 11.89 -0.36 -11.92
N GLU A 47 13.19 -0.39 -11.60
CA GLU A 47 13.81 0.41 -10.54
C GLU A 47 13.51 1.92 -10.64
N GLU A 48 13.51 2.46 -11.86
CA GLU A 48 13.19 3.88 -12.08
C GLU A 48 11.76 4.23 -11.65
N LYS A 49 10.77 3.38 -11.96
CA LYS A 49 9.38 3.59 -11.56
C LYS A 49 9.24 3.53 -10.04
N MET A 50 9.89 2.55 -9.41
CA MET A 50 9.92 2.39 -7.97
C MET A 50 10.50 3.63 -7.28
N LYS A 51 11.67 4.11 -7.71
CA LYS A 51 12.33 5.30 -7.16
C LYS A 51 11.49 6.56 -7.34
N ASN A 52 10.94 6.77 -8.53
CA ASN A 52 10.09 7.93 -8.81
C ASN A 52 8.82 7.92 -7.97
N PHE A 53 8.20 6.76 -7.78
CA PHE A 53 6.99 6.64 -6.97
C PHE A 53 7.26 6.74 -5.46
N SER A 54 8.36 6.14 -4.99
CA SER A 54 8.89 6.29 -3.63
C SER A 54 9.08 7.76 -3.26
N LYS A 55 9.67 8.56 -4.15
CA LYS A 55 9.82 10.00 -3.97
C LYS A 55 8.48 10.73 -3.83
N LYS A 56 7.48 10.40 -4.66
CA LYS A 56 6.13 10.99 -4.55
C LYS A 56 5.46 10.67 -3.21
N ILE A 57 5.68 9.47 -2.68
CA ILE A 57 5.18 9.06 -1.37
C ILE A 57 5.90 9.82 -0.26
N GLU A 58 7.23 9.97 -0.34
CA GLU A 58 8.01 10.77 0.60
C GLU A 58 7.50 12.22 0.65
N GLU A 59 7.24 12.83 -0.52
CA GLU A 59 6.63 14.16 -0.62
C GLU A 59 5.19 14.23 -0.04
N PHE A 60 4.46 13.12 -0.08
CA PHE A 60 3.10 13.02 0.44
C PHE A 60 3.06 12.88 1.97
N GLN A 61 3.81 11.94 2.53
CA GLN A 61 3.68 11.54 3.94
C GLN A 61 4.86 12.00 4.82
N GLY A 62 5.95 12.51 4.22
CA GLY A 62 7.15 13.00 4.90
C GLY A 62 8.18 11.93 5.26
N THR A 63 7.84 10.65 5.11
CA THR A 63 8.76 9.52 5.30
C THR A 63 8.92 8.74 4.00
N LYS A 64 10.16 8.36 3.71
CA LYS A 64 10.48 7.57 2.53
C LYS A 64 10.08 6.10 2.75
N PRO A 65 9.28 5.49 1.85
CA PRO A 65 8.95 4.08 1.96
C PRO A 65 10.16 3.20 1.63
N MET A 66 10.14 1.96 2.11
CA MET A 66 11.11 0.95 1.69
C MET A 66 10.94 0.67 0.19
N GLU A 67 12.06 0.66 -0.53
CA GLU A 67 12.12 0.37 -1.97
C GLU A 67 12.52 -1.08 -2.21
N ILE A 68 11.67 -1.86 -2.88
CA ILE A 68 11.88 -3.28 -3.13
C ILE A 68 11.78 -3.57 -4.62
N SER A 69 12.89 -3.96 -5.25
CA SER A 69 12.93 -4.25 -6.70
C SER A 69 12.43 -5.65 -7.08
N ASP A 70 12.12 -6.49 -6.09
CA ASP A 70 11.75 -7.89 -6.28
C ASP A 70 10.53 -8.23 -5.41
N SER A 71 9.38 -8.45 -6.05
CA SER A 71 8.13 -8.74 -5.36
C SER A 71 8.16 -10.04 -4.55
N SER A 72 9.06 -10.98 -4.86
CA SER A 72 9.24 -12.21 -4.06
C SER A 72 9.82 -11.93 -2.65
N LYS A 73 10.34 -10.72 -2.41
CA LYS A 73 10.76 -10.24 -1.08
C LYS A 73 9.64 -9.56 -0.30
N LEU A 74 8.50 -9.30 -0.92
CA LEU A 74 7.32 -8.70 -0.29
C LEU A 74 6.24 -9.71 0.08
N LEU A 75 6.21 -10.84 -0.62
CA LEU A 75 5.26 -11.91 -0.43
C LEU A 75 6.06 -13.21 -0.40
N GLU A 76 6.05 -13.92 0.74
CA GLU A 76 6.47 -15.32 0.71
C GLU A 76 5.42 -16.11 -0.09
N ILE A 77 5.87 -17.03 -0.94
CA ILE A 77 4.98 -17.91 -1.74
C ILE A 77 3.93 -18.57 -0.84
N LYS A 78 4.31 -18.91 0.39
CA LYS A 78 3.43 -19.48 1.41
C LYS A 78 2.22 -18.61 1.75
N ASP A 79 2.34 -17.29 1.73
CA ASP A 79 1.22 -16.38 2.01
C ASP A 79 0.22 -16.27 0.85
N ILE A 80 0.67 -16.58 -0.38
CA ILE A 80 -0.20 -16.74 -1.57
C ILE A 80 -0.86 -18.11 -1.54
N GLU A 81 -0.11 -19.16 -1.23
CA GLU A 81 -0.62 -20.54 -1.10
C GLU A 81 -1.67 -20.67 0.03
N ASP A 82 -1.48 -19.94 1.13
CA ASP A 82 -2.43 -19.86 2.25
C ASP A 82 -3.62 -18.90 1.97
N LEU A 83 -3.74 -18.34 0.75
CA LEU A 83 -4.79 -17.40 0.32
C LEU A 83 -5.00 -16.20 1.26
N LYS A 84 -3.99 -15.79 2.03
CA LYS A 84 -4.14 -14.70 3.01
C LYS A 84 -4.44 -13.36 2.36
N ILE A 85 -3.94 -13.14 1.15
CA ILE A 85 -4.15 -11.91 0.38
C ILE A 85 -5.63 -11.74 0.00
N GLU A 86 -6.29 -12.81 -0.45
CA GLU A 86 -7.72 -12.78 -0.78
C GLU A 86 -8.58 -12.53 0.47
N ASN A 87 -8.21 -13.10 1.62
CA ASN A 87 -8.93 -12.87 2.87
C ASN A 87 -8.86 -11.41 3.31
N TYR A 88 -7.69 -10.74 3.19
CA TYR A 88 -7.59 -9.31 3.49
C TYR A 88 -8.41 -8.44 2.55
N GLN A 89 -8.39 -8.72 1.24
CA GLN A 89 -9.20 -7.98 0.28
C GLN A 89 -10.70 -8.18 0.53
N SER A 90 -11.12 -9.41 0.87
CA SER A 90 -12.52 -9.72 1.16
C SER A 90 -12.99 -9.02 2.44
N GLU A 91 -12.17 -8.99 3.49
CA GLU A 91 -12.49 -8.24 4.73
C GLU A 91 -12.57 -6.73 4.49
N ILE A 92 -11.73 -6.19 3.61
CA ILE A 92 -11.76 -4.77 3.24
C ILE A 92 -13.01 -4.46 2.42
N ASN A 93 -13.33 -5.30 1.44
CA ASN A 93 -14.54 -5.17 0.61
C ASN A 93 -15.81 -5.20 1.47
N GLU A 94 -15.87 -6.12 2.43
CA GLU A 94 -16.99 -6.22 3.36
C GLU A 94 -17.13 -4.98 4.26
N LYS A 95 -16.01 -4.44 4.75
CA LYS A 95 -15.99 -3.18 5.54
C LYS A 95 -16.31 -1.94 4.73
N LEU A 96 -15.99 -1.93 3.44
CA LEU A 96 -16.28 -0.83 2.52
C LEU A 96 -17.67 -0.95 1.86
N GLY A 97 -18.38 -2.07 2.07
CA GLY A 97 -19.67 -2.34 1.46
C GLY A 97 -19.60 -2.52 -0.06
N VAL A 98 -18.43 -2.90 -0.58
CA VAL A 98 -18.19 -3.10 -2.01
C VAL A 98 -18.28 -4.60 -2.27
N LYS A 99 -19.21 -5.02 -3.14
CA LYS A 99 -19.34 -6.41 -3.59
C LYS A 99 -18.29 -6.76 -4.63
#